data_AF-A0A2A4FS89-F1
#
_entry.id   AF-A0A2A4FS89-F1
#
_cell.length_a   1.000
_cell.length_b   1.000
_cell.length_c   1.000
_cell.angle_alpha   90.00
_cell.angle_beta   90.00
_cell.angle_gamma   90.00
#
_symmetry.space_group_name_H-M   'P 1'
#
loop_
_entity.id
_entity.type
_entity.pdbx_description
1 polymer ?
#
loop_
_entity_poly.entity_id
_entity_poly.type
_entity_poly.pdbx_seq_one_letter_code
_entity_poly.pdbx_strand_id
1 'polypeptide(L)'
;MKIHLLSAIAAAALLAAPGQTRENRPLKCDIGDAKRAQSPGGPVLVANVPKAMTPIDLNAVQMTDKKLAKQVVVEGVFARRTETNSVEVITRLVNCTKKTVTLDARSSFMDENQVPTEDSTYWKKVILSPKATGVYRGLSIGRDEVKYYLVEVRTSQP
;
A
#
# COMPACT_ATOMS: atom_id res chain seq x y z
N MET A 1 -19.37 59.11 -25.25
CA MET A 1 -19.75 57.91 -26.03
C MET A 1 -18.58 56.92 -26.01
N LYS A 2 -18.65 55.89 -25.15
CA LYS A 2 -18.11 54.53 -25.33
C LYS A 2 -18.08 53.83 -23.96
N ILE A 3 -19.09 52.98 -23.80
CA ILE A 3 -19.30 52.05 -22.70
C ILE A 3 -18.34 50.87 -22.93
N HIS A 4 -17.54 50.50 -21.92
CA HIS A 4 -16.81 49.24 -21.93
C HIS A 4 -17.40 48.31 -20.88
N LEU A 5 -17.88 47.16 -21.39
CA LEU A 5 -18.60 46.11 -20.69
C LEU A 5 -17.80 45.50 -19.55
N LEU A 6 -18.46 45.33 -18.40
CA LEU A 6 -18.07 44.42 -17.32
C LEU A 6 -18.34 42.98 -17.77
N SER A 7 -17.29 42.18 -18.01
CA SER A 7 -17.41 40.73 -18.15
C SER A 7 -17.54 40.08 -16.77
N ALA A 8 -18.75 39.67 -16.42
CA ALA A 8 -19.01 38.83 -15.26
C ALA A 8 -18.54 37.39 -15.54
N ILE A 9 -17.49 36.94 -14.85
CA ILE A 9 -17.08 35.53 -14.84
C ILE A 9 -18.01 34.80 -13.87
N ALA A 10 -19.01 34.11 -14.41
CA ALA A 10 -19.83 33.18 -13.66
C ALA A 10 -19.01 31.93 -13.33
N ALA A 11 -18.41 31.88 -12.14
CA ALA A 11 -17.86 30.65 -11.58
C ALA A 11 -19.04 29.73 -11.20
N ALA A 12 -19.44 28.87 -12.13
CA ALA A 12 -20.41 27.83 -11.87
C ALA A 12 -19.79 26.83 -10.88
N ALA A 13 -20.21 26.92 -9.61
CA ALA A 13 -19.96 25.90 -8.61
C ALA A 13 -20.68 24.61 -9.04
N LEU A 14 -19.95 23.72 -9.72
CA LEU A 14 -20.34 22.32 -9.91
C LEU A 14 -20.27 21.64 -8.54
N LEU A 15 -21.26 21.90 -7.68
CA LEU A 15 -21.58 21.03 -6.56
C LEU A 15 -21.95 19.68 -7.16
N ALA A 16 -21.06 18.70 -6.94
CA ALA A 16 -21.27 17.32 -7.35
C ALA A 16 -22.69 16.90 -6.98
N ALA A 17 -23.49 16.54 -8.01
CA ALA A 17 -24.78 15.93 -7.77
C ALA A 17 -24.57 14.75 -6.81
N PRO A 18 -25.47 14.52 -5.84
CA PRO A 18 -25.37 13.33 -5.01
C PRO A 18 -25.51 12.13 -5.93
N GLY A 19 -24.38 11.54 -6.31
CA GLY A 19 -24.37 10.27 -7.03
C GLY A 19 -25.15 9.28 -6.18
N GLN A 20 -26.04 8.51 -6.79
CA GLN A 20 -26.73 7.42 -6.11
C GLN A 20 -25.67 6.38 -5.71
N THR A 21 -25.13 6.52 -4.50
CA THR A 21 -24.19 5.55 -3.93
C THR A 21 -24.97 4.27 -3.69
N ARG A 22 -24.80 3.28 -4.57
CA ARG A 22 -25.29 1.92 -4.32
C ARG A 22 -24.38 1.26 -3.30
N GLU A 23 -24.98 0.50 -2.40
CA GLU A 23 -24.21 -0.36 -1.50
C GLU A 23 -23.38 -1.38 -2.29
N ASN A 24 -22.18 -1.65 -1.80
CA ASN A 24 -21.33 -2.69 -2.37
C ASN A 24 -21.86 -4.08 -1.97
N ARG A 25 -21.71 -5.06 -2.87
CA ARG A 25 -21.98 -6.47 -2.56
C ARG A 25 -21.04 -6.98 -1.45
N PRO A 26 -21.41 -8.07 -0.76
CA PRO A 26 -20.51 -8.71 0.20
C PRO A 26 -19.14 -9.03 -0.41
N LEU A 27 -18.08 -8.76 0.35
CA LEU A 27 -16.70 -9.04 -0.04
C LEU A 27 -16.50 -10.52 -0.35
N LYS A 28 -16.10 -10.81 -1.60
CA LYS A 28 -15.59 -12.11 -2.02
C LYS A 28 -14.09 -11.97 -2.29
N CYS A 29 -13.28 -12.76 -1.59
CA CYS A 29 -11.87 -12.85 -1.88
C CYS A 29 -11.58 -14.08 -2.73
N ASP A 30 -10.85 -13.88 -3.84
CA ASP A 30 -10.19 -14.96 -4.55
C ASP A 30 -8.70 -14.97 -4.21
N ILE A 31 -8.32 -15.82 -3.25
CA ILE A 31 -6.94 -15.98 -2.82
C ILE A 31 -6.07 -16.60 -3.93
N GLY A 32 -6.68 -17.39 -4.82
CA GLY A 32 -5.97 -18.01 -5.93
C GLY A 32 -5.52 -16.98 -6.94
N ASP A 33 -6.44 -16.08 -7.33
CA ASP A 33 -6.13 -14.98 -8.24
C ASP A 33 -5.13 -14.00 -7.64
N ALA A 34 -5.29 -13.66 -6.35
CA ALA A 34 -4.33 -12.80 -5.65
C ALA A 34 -2.90 -13.36 -5.67
N LYS A 35 -2.73 -14.69 -5.68
CA LYS A 35 -1.41 -15.35 -5.76
C LYS A 35 -0.86 -15.48 -7.17
N ARG A 36 -1.74 -15.47 -8.18
CA ARG A 36 -1.37 -15.56 -9.59
C ARG A 36 -1.18 -14.18 -10.23
N ALA A 37 -1.58 -13.13 -9.53
CA ALA A 37 -1.38 -11.76 -9.97
C ALA A 37 0.09 -11.54 -10.34
N GLN A 38 0.32 -10.92 -11.49
CA GLN A 38 1.65 -10.61 -11.96
C GLN A 38 2.27 -9.53 -11.08
N SER A 39 3.61 -9.57 -10.98
CA SER A 39 4.37 -8.48 -10.38
C SER A 39 4.02 -7.15 -11.08
N PRO A 40 3.96 -6.02 -10.35
CA PRO A 40 3.73 -4.71 -10.94
C PRO A 40 4.81 -4.25 -11.95
N GLY A 41 5.90 -5.01 -12.13
CA GLY A 41 6.94 -4.74 -13.15
C GLY A 41 8.00 -3.73 -12.70
N GLY A 42 8.26 -3.64 -11.39
CA GLY A 42 9.24 -2.72 -10.79
C GLY A 42 10.63 -3.35 -10.56
N PRO A 43 11.53 -2.62 -9.89
CA PRO A 43 12.81 -3.17 -9.46
C PRO A 43 12.59 -4.32 -8.47
N VAL A 44 13.51 -5.28 -8.48
CA VAL A 44 13.41 -6.51 -7.69
C VAL A 44 14.69 -6.79 -6.94
N LEU A 45 14.58 -7.20 -5.69
CA LEU A 45 15.69 -7.75 -4.92
C LEU A 45 15.91 -9.20 -5.34
N VAL A 46 17.15 -9.53 -5.69
CA VAL A 46 17.57 -10.87 -6.10
C VAL A 46 18.69 -11.37 -5.21
N ALA A 47 18.82 -12.68 -5.09
CA ALA A 47 19.95 -13.25 -4.37
C ALA A 47 21.27 -12.98 -5.11
N ASN A 48 22.34 -12.81 -4.32
CA ASN A 48 23.71 -12.79 -4.81
C ASN A 48 24.09 -14.12 -5.50
N VAL A 49 23.58 -15.25 -4.98
CA VAL A 49 23.70 -16.56 -5.60
C VAL A 49 22.48 -16.79 -6.50
N PRO A 50 22.67 -17.01 -7.80
CA PRO A 50 21.57 -17.23 -8.72
C PRO A 50 20.63 -18.35 -8.23
N LYS A 51 19.32 -18.08 -8.26
CA LYS A 51 18.23 -19.00 -7.86
C LYS A 51 18.20 -19.39 -6.37
N ALA A 52 19.00 -18.78 -5.50
CA ALA A 52 18.95 -19.06 -4.06
C ALA A 52 17.72 -18.49 -3.35
N MET A 53 16.98 -17.58 -4.00
CA MET A 53 15.69 -17.07 -3.51
C MET A 53 14.74 -16.73 -4.65
N THR A 54 13.44 -16.74 -4.35
CA THR A 54 12.44 -16.07 -5.18
C THR A 54 12.72 -14.57 -5.16
N PRO A 55 12.80 -13.89 -6.32
CA PRO A 55 12.92 -12.43 -6.37
C PRO A 55 11.82 -11.74 -5.56
N ILE A 56 12.15 -10.65 -4.88
CA ILE A 56 11.20 -9.85 -4.10
C ILE A 56 11.00 -8.53 -4.82
N ASP A 57 9.77 -8.26 -5.23
CA ASP A 57 9.42 -6.98 -5.86
C ASP A 57 9.54 -5.82 -4.87
N LEU A 58 10.12 -4.71 -5.32
CA LEU A 58 10.09 -3.43 -4.61
C LEU A 58 8.83 -2.64 -4.98
N ASN A 59 8.52 -1.64 -4.17
CA ASN A 59 7.26 -0.91 -4.16
C ASN A 59 6.05 -1.84 -3.98
N ALA A 60 6.24 -2.89 -3.20
CA ALA A 60 5.29 -3.99 -3.06
C ALA A 60 5.18 -4.43 -1.59
N VAL A 61 4.30 -5.42 -1.39
CA VAL A 61 4.06 -6.06 -0.10
C VAL A 61 4.51 -7.51 -0.16
N GLN A 62 5.49 -7.88 0.65
CA GLN A 62 5.96 -9.25 0.81
C GLN A 62 5.25 -9.92 1.99
N MET A 63 4.46 -10.95 1.70
CA MET A 63 3.93 -11.86 2.71
C MET A 63 5.01 -12.88 3.09
N THR A 64 5.48 -12.86 4.33
CA THR A 64 6.53 -13.79 4.80
C THR A 64 5.96 -15.09 5.36
N ASP A 65 4.63 -15.16 5.55
CA ASP A 65 3.93 -16.33 6.08
C ASP A 65 2.88 -16.87 5.08
N LYS A 66 3.04 -18.14 4.69
CA LYS A 66 2.13 -18.86 3.78
C LYS A 66 0.71 -19.02 4.32
N LYS A 67 0.54 -19.15 5.64
CA LYS A 67 -0.77 -19.22 6.32
C LYS A 67 -1.48 -17.89 6.21
N LEU A 68 -0.77 -16.78 6.48
CA LEU A 68 -1.34 -15.44 6.37
C LEU A 68 -1.75 -15.12 4.92
N ALA A 69 -0.94 -15.51 3.94
CA ALA A 69 -1.25 -15.37 2.51
C ALA A 69 -2.46 -16.20 2.04
N LYS A 70 -3.05 -17.05 2.90
CA LYS A 70 -4.33 -17.74 2.64
C LYS A 70 -5.54 -17.03 3.27
N GLN A 71 -5.30 -16.03 4.09
CA GLN A 71 -6.29 -15.38 4.95
C GLN A 71 -6.45 -13.90 4.65
N VAL A 72 -5.39 -13.25 4.16
CA VAL A 72 -5.33 -11.82 3.91
C VAL A 72 -4.94 -11.55 2.46
N VAL A 73 -5.61 -10.58 1.85
CA VAL A 73 -5.27 -10.05 0.52
C VAL A 73 -4.76 -8.62 0.70
N VAL A 74 -3.73 -8.25 -0.07
CA VAL A 74 -3.34 -6.86 -0.25
C VAL A 74 -4.31 -6.27 -1.25
N GLU A 75 -5.15 -5.34 -0.80
CA GLU A 75 -6.05 -4.65 -1.72
C GLU A 75 -5.32 -3.55 -2.47
N GLY A 76 -4.37 -2.89 -1.81
CA GLY A 76 -3.64 -1.78 -2.40
C GLY A 76 -2.44 -1.37 -1.58
N VAL A 77 -1.45 -0.85 -2.28
CA VAL A 77 -0.27 -0.20 -1.71
C VAL A 77 -0.12 1.16 -2.35
N PHE A 78 0.07 2.17 -1.52
CA PHE A 78 0.15 3.56 -1.92
C PHE A 78 1.39 4.16 -1.29
N ALA A 79 2.06 5.05 -2.00
CA ALA A 79 3.17 5.82 -1.46
C ALA A 79 3.00 7.28 -1.82
N ARG A 80 3.34 8.17 -0.90
CA ARG A 80 3.32 9.62 -1.13
C ARG A 80 4.45 10.30 -0.39
N ARG A 81 4.86 11.45 -0.90
CA ARG A 81 5.74 12.38 -0.18
C ARG A 81 4.95 13.14 0.87
N THR A 82 5.57 13.34 2.03
CA THR A 82 5.08 14.28 3.04
C THR A 82 5.57 15.70 2.73
N GLU A 83 5.13 16.68 3.53
CA GLU A 83 5.60 18.06 3.43
C GLU A 83 7.11 18.21 3.68
N THR A 84 7.72 17.28 4.42
CA THR A 84 9.17 17.26 4.69
C THR A 84 9.95 16.35 3.72
N ASN A 85 9.31 15.95 2.62
CA ASN A 85 9.83 15.04 1.59
C ASN A 85 10.19 13.62 2.05
N SER A 86 9.82 13.21 3.27
CA SER A 86 9.83 11.78 3.60
C SER A 86 8.76 11.02 2.83
N VAL A 87 8.88 9.70 2.76
CA VAL A 87 7.93 8.79 2.10
C VAL A 87 7.02 8.18 3.15
N GLU A 88 5.71 8.38 3.00
CA GLU A 88 4.70 7.58 3.70
C GLU A 88 4.20 6.48 2.76
N VAL A 89 4.32 5.22 3.23
CA VAL A 89 3.75 4.04 2.57
C VAL A 89 2.50 3.61 3.33
N ILE A 90 1.42 3.41 2.59
CA ILE A 90 0.10 3.05 3.11
C ILE A 90 -0.29 1.72 2.45
N THR A 91 -0.48 0.69 3.26
CA THR A 91 -0.91 -0.63 2.77
C THR A 91 -2.30 -0.92 3.29
N ARG A 92 -3.25 -1.19 2.37
CA ARG A 92 -4.59 -1.63 2.72
C ARG A 92 -4.70 -3.14 2.55
N LEU A 93 -5.12 -3.77 3.64
CA LEU A 93 -5.19 -5.22 3.79
C LEU A 93 -6.64 -5.62 3.99
N VAL A 94 -7.03 -6.76 3.45
CA VAL A 94 -8.39 -7.30 3.55
C VAL A 94 -8.34 -8.66 4.24
N ASN A 95 -9.06 -8.82 5.35
CA ASN A 95 -9.26 -10.12 5.98
C ASN A 95 -10.35 -10.90 5.23
N CYS A 96 -9.94 -11.99 4.59
CA CYS A 96 -10.81 -12.83 3.79
C CYS A 96 -11.47 -13.96 4.60
N THR A 97 -11.27 -14.01 5.91
CA THR A 97 -11.79 -15.05 6.80
C THR A 97 -13.04 -14.59 7.58
N LYS A 98 -13.64 -15.52 8.34
CA LYS A 98 -14.76 -15.23 9.28
C LYS A 98 -14.26 -15.03 10.72
N LYS A 99 -12.95 -14.91 10.94
CA LYS A 99 -12.33 -14.74 12.27
C LYS A 99 -11.44 -13.50 12.25
N THR A 100 -11.14 -12.95 13.42
CA THR A 100 -10.12 -11.89 13.53
C THR A 100 -8.76 -12.44 13.11
N VAL A 101 -8.02 -11.66 12.32
CA VAL A 101 -6.64 -11.94 11.95
C VAL A 101 -5.77 -10.83 12.49
N THR A 102 -4.71 -11.21 13.23
CA THR A 102 -3.72 -10.28 13.75
C THR A 102 -2.40 -10.52 13.01
N LEU A 103 -1.84 -9.46 12.45
CA LEU A 103 -0.59 -9.49 11.71
C LEU A 103 0.34 -8.38 12.19
N ASP A 104 1.63 -8.52 11.89
CA ASP A 104 2.60 -7.46 12.03
C ASP A 104 3.06 -7.01 10.65
N ALA A 105 3.29 -5.71 10.50
CA ALA A 105 3.82 -5.12 9.28
C ALA A 105 4.96 -4.14 9.58
N ARG A 106 5.94 -4.07 8.68
CA ARG A 106 7.02 -3.08 8.71
C ARG A 106 7.40 -2.63 7.30
N SER A 107 8.10 -1.51 7.20
CA SER A 107 8.66 -1.00 5.95
C SER A 107 10.17 -0.94 6.00
N SER A 108 10.79 -1.19 4.85
CA SER A 108 12.19 -0.89 4.55
C SER A 108 12.22 0.12 3.42
N PHE A 109 13.14 1.08 3.49
CA PHE A 109 13.29 2.16 2.50
C PHE A 109 14.67 2.10 1.88
N MET A 110 14.75 2.35 0.57
CA MET A 110 15.94 2.16 -0.24
C MET A 110 16.14 3.29 -1.23
N ASP A 111 17.40 3.51 -1.63
CA ASP A 111 17.79 4.50 -2.63
C ASP A 111 17.61 3.97 -4.07
N GLU A 112 18.07 4.74 -5.06
CA GLU A 112 17.99 4.37 -6.48
C GLU A 112 18.77 3.10 -6.83
N ASN A 113 19.81 2.79 -6.06
CA ASN A 113 20.64 1.61 -6.20
C ASN A 113 20.14 0.43 -5.36
N GLN A 114 18.94 0.56 -4.78
CA GLN A 114 18.32 -0.45 -3.89
C GLN A 114 19.12 -0.68 -2.60
N VAL A 115 19.96 0.28 -2.20
CA VAL A 115 20.68 0.26 -0.93
C VAL A 115 19.76 0.80 0.16
N PRO A 116 19.65 0.14 1.34
CA PRO A 116 18.87 0.68 2.45
C PRO A 116 19.34 2.08 2.84
N THR A 117 18.40 3.05 2.89
CA THR A 117 18.70 4.42 3.31
C THR A 117 18.71 4.57 4.83
N GLU A 118 18.07 3.63 5.52
CA GLU A 118 17.86 3.62 6.96
C GLU A 118 17.51 2.20 7.44
N ASP A 119 17.50 2.01 8.77
CA ASP A 119 16.97 0.79 9.37
C ASP A 119 15.48 0.61 9.05
N SER A 120 15.05 -0.64 8.95
CA SER A 120 13.62 -0.93 8.76
C SER A 120 12.81 -0.47 9.96
N THR A 121 11.58 -0.01 9.71
CA THR A 121 10.68 0.40 10.80
C THR A 121 10.42 -0.76 11.77
N TYR A 122 10.08 -0.45 13.01
CA TYR A 122 9.58 -1.46 13.94
C TYR A 122 8.32 -2.17 13.41
N TRP A 123 8.18 -3.44 13.77
CA TRP A 123 6.97 -4.22 13.50
C TRP A 123 5.77 -3.59 14.20
N LYS A 124 4.75 -3.19 13.44
CA LYS A 124 3.49 -2.65 13.95
C LYS A 124 2.37 -3.67 13.79
N LYS A 125 1.62 -3.88 14.87
CA LYS A 125 0.47 -4.79 14.89
C LYS A 125 -0.71 -4.17 14.15
N VAL A 126 -1.36 -4.97 13.30
CA VAL A 126 -2.62 -4.64 12.62
C VAL A 126 -3.65 -5.72 12.95
N ILE A 127 -4.80 -5.31 13.46
CA ILE A 127 -5.91 -6.20 13.81
C ILE A 127 -6.98 -6.05 12.73
N LEU A 128 -7.28 -7.14 12.05
CA LEU A 128 -8.29 -7.17 11.00
C LEU A 128 -9.52 -7.94 11.47
N SER A 129 -10.63 -7.23 11.65
CA SER A 129 -11.94 -7.85 11.89
C SER A 129 -12.35 -8.78 10.75
N PRO A 130 -13.23 -9.77 11.00
CA PRO A 130 -13.74 -10.66 9.94
C PRO A 130 -14.28 -9.88 8.74
N LYS A 131 -13.87 -10.26 7.52
CA LYS A 131 -14.36 -9.66 6.26
C LYS A 131 -14.16 -8.14 6.14
N ALA A 132 -13.24 -7.57 6.90
CA ALA A 132 -12.98 -6.14 6.94
C ALA A 132 -11.62 -5.76 6.34
N THR A 133 -11.48 -4.47 6.03
CA THR A 133 -10.20 -3.85 5.67
C THR A 133 -9.48 -3.34 6.90
N GLY A 134 -8.15 -3.32 6.88
CA GLY A 134 -7.31 -2.57 7.80
C GLY A 134 -6.16 -1.91 7.05
N VAL A 135 -5.45 -1.03 7.75
CA VAL A 135 -4.41 -0.18 7.16
C VAL A 135 -3.15 -0.24 8.00
N TYR A 136 -2.02 -0.45 7.33
CA TYR A 136 -0.68 -0.22 7.85
C TYR A 136 -0.12 1.09 7.28
N ARG A 137 0.64 1.83 8.09
CA ARG A 137 1.38 3.04 7.69
C ARG A 137 2.85 2.95 8.13
N GLY A 138 3.74 3.01 7.16
CA GLY A 138 5.19 3.18 7.32
C GLY A 138 5.61 4.59 6.91
N LEU A 139 6.57 5.18 7.62
CA LEU A 139 7.11 6.49 7.32
C LEU A 139 8.64 6.37 7.31
N SER A 140 9.28 6.91 6.27
CA SER A 140 10.74 7.00 6.20
C SER A 140 11.27 8.13 7.07
N ILE A 141 12.48 7.97 7.60
CA ILE A 141 13.28 9.08 8.13
C ILE A 141 14.01 9.76 6.97
N GLY A 142 14.46 8.98 5.99
CA GLY A 142 15.09 9.48 4.78
C GLY A 142 14.15 10.34 3.94
N ARG A 143 14.71 11.24 3.12
CA ARG A 143 13.97 12.20 2.30
C ARG A 143 14.10 11.89 0.82
N ASP A 144 14.68 12.79 0.04
CA ASP A 144 14.74 12.75 -1.42
C ASP A 144 15.51 11.52 -1.94
N GLU A 145 16.43 10.99 -1.14
CA GLU A 145 17.22 9.79 -1.41
C GLU A 145 16.37 8.52 -1.46
N VAL A 146 15.25 8.45 -0.76
CA VAL A 146 14.37 7.27 -0.76
C VAL A 146 13.69 7.14 -2.12
N LYS A 147 13.97 6.10 -2.89
CA LYS A 147 13.33 5.81 -4.18
C LYS A 147 12.39 4.63 -4.15
N TYR A 148 12.70 3.63 -3.32
CA TYR A 148 11.93 2.40 -3.25
C TYR A 148 11.57 2.04 -1.81
N TYR A 149 10.54 1.23 -1.68
CA TYR A 149 10.15 0.65 -0.40
C TYR A 149 9.82 -0.84 -0.54
N LEU A 150 9.88 -1.55 0.58
CA LEU A 150 9.31 -2.89 0.72
C LEU A 150 8.47 -2.89 1.99
N VAL A 151 7.22 -3.36 1.90
CA VAL A 151 6.40 -3.64 3.09
C VAL A 151 6.45 -5.14 3.35
N GLU A 152 6.96 -5.54 4.51
CA GLU A 152 6.93 -6.93 4.94
C GLU A 152 5.77 -7.15 5.90
N VAL A 153 5.04 -8.25 5.69
CA VAL A 153 3.89 -8.63 6.50
C VAL A 153 4.06 -10.06 6.99
N ARG A 154 3.76 -10.30 8.27
CA ARG A 154 3.85 -11.62 8.90
C ARG A 154 2.71 -11.87 9.87
N THR A 155 2.46 -13.14 10.20
CA THR A 155 1.56 -13.47 11.31
C THR A 155 2.10 -12.86 12.60
N SER A 156 1.23 -12.19 13.36
CA SER A 156 1.62 -11.56 14.63
C SER A 156 2.19 -12.62 15.56
N GLN A 157 3.33 -12.29 16.17
CA GLN A 157 3.88 -13.11 17.25
C GLN A 157 3.17 -12.78 18.58
N PRO A 158 3.13 -13.73 19.53
CA PRO A 158 2.59 -13.51 20.88
C PRO A 158 3.33 -12.40 21.63
#